data_AF-A0A4Q6AWY8-F1
#
_entry.id   AF-A0A4Q6AWY8-F1
#
_cell.length_a   1.000
_cell.length_b   1.000
_cell.length_c   1.000
_cell.angle_alpha   90.00
_cell.angle_beta   90.00
_cell.angle_gamma   90.00
#
_symmetry.space_group_name_H-M   'P 1'
#
loop_
_entity.id
_entity.type
_entity.pdbx_description
1 polymer ?
#
loop_
_entity_poly.entity_id
_entity_poly.type
_entity_poly.pdbx_seq_one_letter_code
_entity_poly.pdbx_strand_id
1 'polypeptide(L)'
;MVYAPNPVAVSKDYPIGPDPKLTPGLRCTHPDEQRYPEKIDYCERSVSSSKKNSVIKSYDSQLGFRVDDLDRNKIKIDHYIPLCMGGDNDKSNLWPQHELVYKITDPLEEQLCLALARGIITQNESIDDIILAKGHLGEAKALLAKIKALL
;
A
#
# COMPACT_ATOMS: atom_id res chain seq x y z
N MET A 1 -6.40 -28.26 13.71
CA MET A 1 -7.30 -27.08 13.80
C MET A 1 -6.99 -26.19 12.62
N VAL A 2 -7.91 -26.11 11.66
CA VAL A 2 -7.76 -25.29 10.45
C VAL A 2 -8.23 -23.88 10.81
N TYR A 3 -7.32 -22.91 10.84
CA TYR A 3 -7.71 -21.50 10.84
C TYR A 3 -8.27 -21.21 9.45
N ALA A 4 -9.60 -21.17 9.33
CA ALA A 4 -10.22 -20.53 8.18
C ALA A 4 -9.94 -19.02 8.27
N PRO A 5 -9.41 -18.36 7.23
CA PRO A 5 -9.31 -16.92 7.24
C PRO A 5 -10.73 -16.35 7.34
N ASN A 6 -10.96 -15.48 8.32
CA ASN A 6 -12.18 -14.66 8.36
C ASN A 6 -12.28 -13.94 7.01
N PRO A 7 -13.37 -14.10 6.24
CA PRO A 7 -13.55 -13.34 5.02
C PRO A 7 -13.64 -11.87 5.42
N VAL A 8 -12.63 -11.09 5.05
CA VAL A 8 -12.70 -9.64 5.14
C VAL A 8 -13.91 -9.23 4.31
N ALA A 9 -14.94 -8.71 4.99
CA ALA A 9 -16.19 -8.33 4.38
C ALA A 9 -15.92 -7.39 3.20
N VAL A 10 -16.46 -7.73 2.03
CA VAL A 10 -16.41 -6.87 0.84
C VAL A 10 -17.25 -5.63 1.14
N SER A 11 -16.58 -4.49 1.34
CA SER A 11 -17.27 -3.21 1.43
C SER A 11 -17.73 -2.80 0.04
N LYS A 12 -18.98 -2.33 -0.06
CA LYS A 12 -19.51 -1.73 -1.30
C LYS A 12 -19.13 -0.26 -1.45
N ASP A 13 -18.74 0.39 -0.35
CA ASP A 13 -18.52 1.84 -0.33
C ASP A 13 -17.06 2.20 -0.60
N TYR A 14 -16.12 1.33 -0.20
CA TYR A 14 -14.68 1.55 -0.38
C TYR A 14 -13.94 0.24 -0.67
N PRO A 15 -12.81 0.28 -1.39
CA PRO A 15 -12.00 -0.91 -1.62
C PRO A 15 -11.29 -1.36 -0.33
N ILE A 16 -11.25 -2.69 -0.12
CA ILE A 16 -10.46 -3.31 0.96
C ILE A 16 -9.03 -3.67 0.52
N GLY A 17 -8.71 -3.46 -0.76
CA GLY A 17 -7.40 -3.65 -1.37
C GLY A 17 -7.33 -2.96 -2.74
N PRO A 18 -6.13 -2.75 -3.30
CA PRO A 18 -5.97 -2.13 -4.61
C PRO A 18 -6.52 -3.03 -5.72
N ASP A 19 -7.12 -2.43 -6.74
CA ASP A 19 -7.53 -3.15 -7.94
C ASP A 19 -6.32 -3.30 -8.90
N PRO A 20 -6.00 -4.52 -9.36
CA PRO A 20 -4.80 -4.76 -10.16
C PRO A 20 -4.83 -4.12 -11.55
N LYS A 21 -6.00 -3.72 -12.07
CA LYS A 21 -6.10 -3.01 -13.35
C LYS A 21 -5.86 -1.52 -13.19
N LEU A 22 -6.35 -0.92 -12.10
CA LEU A 22 -6.18 0.52 -11.83
C LEU A 22 -4.88 0.84 -11.09
N THR A 23 -4.42 -0.09 -10.26
CA THR A 23 -3.28 0.05 -9.37
C THR A 23 -2.39 -1.20 -9.44
N PRO A 24 -1.76 -1.48 -10.59
CA PRO A 24 -0.83 -2.61 -10.74
C PRO A 24 0.41 -2.53 -9.83
N GLY A 25 0.74 -1.34 -9.33
CA GLY A 25 1.95 -1.09 -8.55
C GLY A 25 3.11 -0.74 -9.48
N LEU A 26 3.56 0.51 -9.42
CA LEU A 26 4.69 0.99 -10.20
C LEU A 26 5.86 1.35 -9.30
N ARG A 27 7.06 1.01 -9.78
CA ARG A 27 8.33 1.36 -9.16
C ARG A 27 8.85 2.69 -9.72
N CYS A 28 9.56 3.43 -8.89
CA CYS A 28 10.27 4.64 -9.29
C CYS A 28 11.30 4.29 -10.38
N THR A 29 11.25 5.00 -11.51
CA THR A 29 12.18 4.81 -12.65
C THR A 29 13.09 6.03 -12.88
N HIS A 30 12.76 7.16 -12.26
CA HIS A 30 13.52 8.40 -12.32
C HIS A 30 13.77 8.89 -10.88
N PRO A 31 14.72 8.27 -10.15
CA PRO A 31 14.94 8.57 -8.74
C PRO A 31 15.52 9.96 -8.51
N ASP A 32 15.06 10.60 -7.45
CA ASP A 32 15.69 11.78 -6.86
C ASP A 32 16.96 11.37 -6.08
N GLU A 33 16.94 10.18 -5.49
CA GLU A 33 18.07 9.58 -4.78
C GLU A 33 17.96 8.05 -4.71
N GLN A 34 19.04 7.41 -4.27
CA GLN A 34 19.04 6.00 -3.90
C GLN A 34 19.15 5.84 -2.38
N ARG A 35 18.28 5.01 -1.80
CA ARG A 35 18.21 4.77 -0.35
C ARG A 35 18.62 3.36 0.03
N TYR A 36 18.99 3.21 1.31
CA TYR A 36 19.27 1.93 1.98
C TYR A 36 20.46 1.15 1.39
N PRO A 37 20.91 0.07 2.03
CA PRO A 37 22.08 -0.68 1.56
C PRO A 37 21.96 -1.23 0.13
N GLU A 38 20.74 -1.60 -0.30
CA GLU A 38 20.48 -2.10 -1.67
C GLU A 38 20.42 -1.01 -2.75
N LYS A 39 20.56 0.27 -2.39
CA LYS A 39 20.46 1.41 -3.32
C LYS A 39 19.12 1.42 -4.06
N ILE A 40 18.04 1.34 -3.30
CA ILE A 40 16.67 1.41 -3.80
C ILE A 40 16.39 2.80 -4.35
N ASP A 41 15.96 2.86 -5.61
CA ASP A 41 15.52 4.09 -6.26
C ASP A 41 14.33 4.70 -5.49
N TYR A 42 14.48 5.96 -5.10
CA TYR A 42 13.48 6.70 -4.33
C TYR A 42 13.02 7.94 -5.09
N CYS A 43 11.70 8.07 -5.21
CA CYS A 43 11.03 9.26 -5.75
C CYS A 43 10.43 10.04 -4.56
N GLU A 44 10.81 11.31 -4.40
CA GLU A 44 10.23 12.18 -3.36
C GLU A 44 8.72 12.29 -3.54
N ARG A 45 7.98 12.31 -2.43
CA ARG A 45 6.52 12.30 -2.47
C ARG A 45 5.98 13.55 -3.19
N SER A 46 5.37 13.34 -4.35
CA SER A 46 4.72 14.39 -5.14
C SER A 46 3.35 13.95 -5.66
N VAL A 47 2.34 14.01 -4.79
CA VAL A 47 0.95 13.65 -5.12
C VAL A 47 0.04 14.83 -4.80
N SER A 48 -0.32 15.59 -5.84
CA SER A 48 -1.21 16.76 -5.75
C SER A 48 -2.62 16.39 -5.32
N SER A 49 -3.36 17.35 -4.75
CA SER A 49 -4.79 17.17 -4.43
C SER A 49 -5.63 16.79 -5.64
N SER A 50 -5.31 17.35 -6.83
CA SER A 50 -5.99 16.99 -8.08
C SER A 50 -5.76 15.52 -8.47
N LYS A 51 -4.52 15.01 -8.30
CA LYS A 51 -4.20 13.59 -8.53
C LYS A 51 -4.90 12.70 -7.51
N LYS A 52 -4.94 13.08 -6.24
CA LYS A 52 -5.70 12.35 -5.20
C LYS A 52 -7.18 12.21 -5.57
N ASN A 53 -7.79 13.30 -6.02
CA ASN A 53 -9.21 13.31 -6.41
C ASN A 53 -9.44 12.48 -7.69
N SER A 54 -8.51 12.48 -8.65
CA SER A 54 -8.66 11.66 -9.87
C SER A 54 -8.55 10.16 -9.60
N VAL A 55 -7.74 9.76 -8.60
CA VAL A 55 -7.68 8.36 -8.12
C VAL A 55 -9.04 7.93 -7.55
N ILE A 56 -9.62 8.71 -6.63
CA ILE A 56 -10.97 8.45 -6.06
C ILE A 56 -12.00 8.28 -7.18
N LYS A 57 -12.11 9.27 -8.06
CA LYS A 57 -13.06 9.24 -9.18
C LYS A 57 -12.87 8.03 -10.10
N SER A 58 -11.63 7.57 -10.28
CA SER A 58 -11.36 6.39 -11.11
C SER A 58 -11.93 5.11 -10.46
N TYR A 59 -11.75 4.95 -9.15
CA TYR A 59 -12.31 3.82 -8.40
C TYR A 59 -13.85 3.86 -8.36
N ASP A 60 -14.43 5.02 -8.10
CA ASP A 60 -15.88 5.16 -8.03
C ASP A 60 -16.55 4.89 -9.39
N SER A 61 -16.04 5.51 -10.46
CA SER A 61 -16.65 5.39 -11.80
C SER A 61 -16.39 4.04 -12.49
N GLN A 62 -15.25 3.39 -12.25
CA GLN A 62 -14.88 2.15 -12.95
C GLN A 62 -15.20 0.88 -12.16
N LEU A 63 -15.20 0.94 -10.83
CA LEU A 63 -15.42 -0.22 -9.97
C LEU A 63 -16.73 -0.11 -9.16
N GLY A 64 -17.43 1.03 -9.23
CA GLY A 64 -18.73 1.24 -8.59
C GLY A 64 -18.66 1.52 -7.09
N PHE A 65 -17.48 1.92 -6.59
CA PHE A 65 -17.34 2.40 -5.20
C PHE A 65 -17.96 3.79 -5.02
N ARG A 66 -18.06 4.21 -3.77
CA ARG A 66 -18.60 5.51 -3.37
C ARG A 66 -17.64 6.21 -2.42
N VAL A 67 -16.35 6.16 -2.72
CA VAL A 67 -15.31 6.72 -1.87
C VAL A 67 -15.46 8.23 -1.74
N ASP A 68 -15.91 8.93 -2.79
CA ASP A 68 -16.13 10.38 -2.77
C ASP A 68 -17.27 10.80 -1.82
N ASP A 69 -18.19 9.89 -1.49
CA ASP A 69 -19.31 10.13 -0.56
C ASP A 69 -18.91 9.92 0.93
N LEU A 70 -17.71 9.40 1.19
CA LEU A 70 -17.24 9.11 2.54
C LEU A 70 -16.58 10.33 3.20
N ASP A 71 -16.51 10.31 4.54
CA ASP A 71 -15.74 11.32 5.28
C ASP A 71 -14.27 11.32 4.81
N ARG A 72 -13.84 12.44 4.24
CA ARG A 72 -12.51 12.59 3.65
C ARG A 72 -11.38 12.32 4.65
N ASN A 73 -11.62 12.48 5.95
CA ASN A 73 -10.64 12.19 7.01
C ASN A 73 -10.43 10.69 7.24
N LYS A 74 -11.36 9.84 6.76
CA LYS A 74 -11.27 8.38 6.85
C LYS A 74 -10.60 7.75 5.63
N ILE A 75 -10.29 8.55 4.61
CA ILE A 75 -9.71 8.09 3.36
C ILE A 75 -8.29 8.66 3.21
N LYS A 76 -7.31 7.80 2.94
CA LYS A 76 -6.02 8.24 2.41
C LYS A 76 -5.86 7.79 0.97
N ILE A 77 -5.08 8.53 0.19
CA ILE A 77 -4.60 8.05 -1.10
C ILE A 77 -3.21 7.50 -0.85
N ASP A 78 -3.11 6.19 -0.95
CA ASP A 78 -1.93 5.44 -0.54
C ASP A 78 -1.22 4.83 -1.73
N HIS A 79 0.07 4.59 -1.54
CA HIS A 79 0.90 3.92 -2.53
C HIS A 79 0.75 2.40 -2.40
N TYR A 80 0.54 1.67 -3.49
CA TYR A 80 0.48 0.20 -3.43
C TYR A 80 1.85 -0.36 -3.08
N ILE A 81 2.87 0.00 -3.85
CA ILE A 81 4.28 -0.14 -3.47
C ILE A 81 4.68 1.15 -2.74
N PRO A 82 5.01 1.12 -1.44
CA PRO A 82 5.43 2.31 -0.70
C PRO A 82 6.68 2.96 -1.27
N LEU A 83 6.81 4.28 -1.12
CA LEU A 83 8.00 5.01 -1.58
C LEU A 83 9.30 4.49 -0.93
N CYS A 84 9.27 4.06 0.34
CA CYS A 84 10.44 3.47 1.00
C CYS A 84 10.89 2.16 0.32
N MET A 85 9.97 1.45 -0.33
CA MET A 85 10.23 0.20 -1.07
C MET A 85 10.49 0.48 -2.55
N GLY A 86 10.67 1.74 -2.94
CA GLY A 86 10.93 2.17 -4.32
C GLY A 86 9.69 2.30 -5.19
N GLY A 87 8.51 2.56 -4.60
CA GLY A 87 7.30 2.88 -5.35
C GLY A 87 7.32 4.26 -6.02
N ASP A 88 6.45 4.46 -7.01
CA ASP A 88 6.29 5.72 -7.75
C ASP A 88 5.05 6.52 -7.30
N ASN A 89 5.02 7.83 -7.57
CA ASN A 89 3.87 8.73 -7.37
C ASN A 89 2.84 8.71 -8.52
N ASP A 90 3.01 7.83 -9.52
CA ASP A 90 2.04 7.67 -10.60
C ASP A 90 0.69 7.15 -10.08
N LYS A 91 -0.40 7.54 -10.76
CA LYS A 91 -1.76 7.06 -10.48
C LYS A 91 -1.83 5.53 -10.40
N SER A 92 -1.07 4.82 -11.22
CA SER A 92 -1.07 3.34 -11.30
C SER A 92 -0.37 2.68 -10.10
N ASN A 93 0.21 3.47 -9.20
CA ASN A 93 0.67 3.03 -7.88
C ASN A 93 -0.18 3.63 -6.75
N LEU A 94 -1.28 4.34 -7.04
CA LEU A 94 -2.11 4.99 -6.03
C LEU A 94 -3.51 4.38 -5.96
N TRP A 95 -4.07 4.30 -4.76
CA TRP A 95 -5.43 3.81 -4.53
C TRP A 95 -6.06 4.47 -3.29
N PRO A 96 -7.39 4.54 -3.20
CA PRO A 96 -8.07 5.02 -2.01
C PRO A 96 -8.09 3.95 -0.93
N GLN A 97 -7.56 4.25 0.25
CA GLN A 97 -7.51 3.33 1.38
C GLN A 97 -8.30 3.90 2.56
N HIS A 98 -9.28 3.13 3.04
CA HIS A 98 -10.14 3.50 4.18
C HIS A 98 -9.47 3.21 5.53
N GLU A 99 -9.91 3.87 6.60
CA GLU A 99 -9.34 3.77 7.95
C GLU A 99 -9.27 2.36 8.52
N LEU A 100 -10.25 1.53 8.21
CA LEU A 100 -10.25 0.14 8.67
C LEU A 100 -9.16 -0.70 8.00
N VAL A 101 -8.67 -0.27 6.85
CA VAL A 101 -7.61 -0.95 6.10
C VAL A 101 -6.25 -0.41 6.54
N TYR A 102 -6.06 0.92 6.57
CA TYR A 102 -4.76 1.48 6.88
C TYR A 102 -4.33 1.26 8.34
N LYS A 103 -5.28 1.17 9.28
CA LYS A 103 -4.98 0.76 10.67
C LYS A 103 -4.36 -0.64 10.76
N ILE A 104 -4.59 -1.49 9.76
CA ILE A 104 -4.02 -2.84 9.66
C ILE A 104 -2.67 -2.80 8.93
N THR A 105 -2.56 -2.08 7.81
CA THR A 105 -1.39 -2.14 6.94
C THR A 105 -0.26 -1.19 7.35
N ASP A 106 -0.56 -0.04 7.94
CA ASP A 106 0.45 1.00 8.22
C ASP A 106 1.52 0.53 9.23
N PRO A 107 1.17 -0.20 10.32
CA PRO A 107 2.18 -0.77 11.19
C PRO A 107 3.10 -1.78 10.49
N LEU A 108 2.61 -2.52 9.49
CA LEU A 108 3.44 -3.44 8.70
C LEU A 108 4.37 -2.68 7.77
N GLU A 109 3.85 -1.69 7.05
CA GLU A 109 4.66 -0.83 6.17
C GLU A 109 5.81 -0.18 6.93
N GLU A 110 5.56 0.37 8.12
CA GLU A 110 6.58 0.96 8.97
C GLU A 110 7.71 -0.02 9.32
N GLN A 111 7.36 -1.24 9.74
CA GLN A 111 8.37 -2.25 10.12
C GLN A 111 9.15 -2.78 8.91
N LEU A 112 8.49 -2.93 7.75
CA LEU A 112 9.17 -3.30 6.50
C LEU A 112 10.15 -2.21 6.06
N CYS A 113 9.75 -0.93 6.10
CA CYS A 113 10.67 0.18 5.80
C CYS A 113 11.87 0.22 6.77
N LEU A 114 11.64 -0.06 8.06
CA LEU A 114 12.71 -0.11 9.06
C LEU A 114 13.68 -1.27 8.80
N ALA A 115 13.17 -2.45 8.46
CA ALA A 115 13.98 -3.61 8.13
C ALA A 115 14.81 -3.39 6.85
N LEU A 116 14.23 -2.78 5.82
CA LEU A 116 14.94 -2.33 4.61
C LEU A 116 16.07 -1.35 4.96
N ALA A 117 15.78 -0.34 5.78
CA ALA A 117 16.76 0.67 6.16
C ALA A 117 17.97 0.06 6.90
N ARG A 118 17.75 -1.05 7.62
CA ARG A 118 18.78 -1.82 8.31
C ARG A 118 19.45 -2.90 7.44
N GLY A 119 18.99 -3.11 6.21
CA GLY A 119 19.48 -4.17 5.33
C GLY A 119 19.16 -5.59 5.82
N ILE A 120 18.09 -5.75 6.61
CA ILE A 120 17.66 -7.05 7.16
C ILE A 120 16.88 -7.87 6.13
N ILE A 121 16.12 -7.19 5.27
CA ILE A 121 15.37 -7.77 4.15
C ILE A 121 15.72 -7.02 2.88
N THR A 122 15.52 -7.69 1.74
CA THR A 122 15.68 -7.11 0.40
C THR A 122 14.46 -6.28 -0.01
N GLN A 123 14.63 -5.42 -1.02
CA GLN A 123 13.54 -4.69 -1.64
C GLN A 123 12.43 -5.62 -2.09
N ASN A 124 12.76 -6.69 -2.81
CA ASN A 124 11.78 -7.59 -3.38
C ASN A 124 10.97 -8.28 -2.26
N GLU A 125 11.61 -8.73 -1.18
CA GLU A 125 10.89 -9.31 -0.04
C GLU A 125 9.92 -8.31 0.59
N SER A 126 10.32 -7.04 0.74
CA SER A 126 9.43 -6.01 1.29
C SER A 126 8.24 -5.71 0.37
N ILE A 127 8.46 -5.72 -0.94
CA ILE A 127 7.43 -5.50 -1.96
C ILE A 127 6.44 -6.68 -1.95
N ASP A 128 6.94 -7.90 -1.92
CA ASP A 128 6.11 -9.10 -1.89
C ASP A 128 5.24 -9.13 -0.63
N ASP A 129 5.82 -8.85 0.55
CA ASP A 129 5.11 -8.83 1.82
C ASP A 129 4.04 -7.71 1.87
N ILE A 130 4.31 -6.49 1.37
CA ILE A 130 3.30 -5.41 1.37
C ILE A 130 2.19 -5.62 0.34
N ILE A 131 2.51 -6.17 -0.83
CA ILE A 131 1.54 -6.54 -1.87
C ILE A 131 0.60 -7.61 -1.32
N LEU A 132 1.16 -8.66 -0.71
CA LEU A 132 0.37 -9.70 -0.06
C LEU A 132 -0.55 -9.11 1.01
N ALA A 133 -0.04 -8.24 1.88
CA ALA A 133 -0.84 -7.65 2.95
C ALA A 133 -1.96 -6.74 2.42
N LYS A 134 -1.69 -5.87 1.42
CA LYS A 134 -2.69 -4.95 0.85
C LYS A 134 -3.72 -5.67 -0.03
N GLY A 135 -3.36 -6.79 -0.66
CA GLY A 135 -4.28 -7.67 -1.41
C GLY A 135 -5.05 -8.66 -0.52
N HIS A 136 -4.48 -9.05 0.62
CA HIS A 136 -5.02 -10.06 1.54
C HIS A 136 -4.82 -9.63 3.00
N LEU A 137 -5.68 -8.72 3.50
CA LEU A 137 -5.52 -8.13 4.84
C LEU A 137 -5.45 -9.15 5.99
N GLY A 138 -5.97 -10.37 5.79
CA GLY A 138 -5.85 -11.47 6.76
C GLY A 138 -4.40 -11.87 7.06
N GLU A 139 -3.49 -11.67 6.10
CA GLU A 139 -2.06 -12.02 6.22
C GLU A 139 -1.25 -10.95 6.96
N ALA A 140 -1.74 -9.71 7.01
CA ALA A 140 -0.98 -8.57 7.52
C ALA A 140 -0.50 -8.77 8.97
N LYS A 141 -1.31 -9.41 9.82
CA LYS A 141 -0.93 -9.67 11.22
C LYS A 141 0.22 -10.68 11.34
N ALA A 142 0.20 -11.74 10.53
CA ALA A 142 1.25 -12.76 10.54
C ALA A 142 2.55 -12.20 9.99
N LEU A 143 2.48 -11.44 8.89
CA LEU A 143 3.62 -10.72 8.31
C LEU A 143 4.21 -9.70 9.29
N LEU A 144 3.36 -8.95 10.01
CA LEU A 144 3.81 -8.01 11.02
C LEU A 144 4.56 -8.71 12.17
N ALA A 145 4.08 -9.86 12.61
CA ALA A 145 4.75 -10.65 13.64
C ALA A 145 6.10 -11.20 13.14
N LYS A 146 6.15 -11.71 11.90
CA LYS A 146 7.36 -12.18 11.22
C LYS A 146 8.42 -11.07 11.17
N ILE A 147 8.08 -9.88 10.65
CA ILE A 147 9.06 -8.81 10.48
C ILE A 147 9.56 -8.26 11.82
N LYS A 148 8.68 -8.16 12.83
CA LYS A 148 9.07 -7.74 14.18
C LYS A 148 10.05 -8.69 14.85
N ALA A 149 10.03 -9.98 14.51
CA ALA A 149 10.96 -10.95 15.06
C ALA A 149 12.39 -10.83 14.46
N LEU A 150 12.55 -10.05 13.38
CA LEU A 150 13.84 -9.81 12.72
C LEU A 150 14.51 -8.49 13.16
N LEU A 151 13.80 -7.63 13.89
CA LEU A 151 14.19 -6.25 14.24
C LEU A 151 14.71 -6.10 15.68
#